data_AF-A0A952VMV7-F1
#
_entry.id   AF-A0A952VMV7-F1
#
_cell.length_a   1.000
_cell.length_b   1.000
_cell.length_c   1.000
_cell.angle_alpha   90.00
_cell.angle_beta   90.00
_cell.angle_gamma   90.00
#
_symmetry.space_group_name_H-M   'P 1'
#
loop_
_entity.id
_entity.type
_entity.pdbx_description
1 polymer ?
#
loop_
_entity_poly.entity_id
_entity_poly.type
_entity_poly.pdbx_seq_one_letter_code
_entity_poly.pdbx_strand_id
1 'polypeptide(L)'
;MGNPIDPTISQPVDDEAEVADFLPPELTLEGRATLSLDWRLEYLDQLHLTMEDPRFLVLSPTAQLLYLHLLRKTHGQGEREVRISIDGLVSETKLAWMTVRKQLKTLGIMGLVTTSQPARQRIAPMYLVHWLPHLEKQTDLKDIVTRYDQLDEEDLAELKRLAPLLSSSQRETMVEEIHLNLRADGLLPSTELVTKIISYRLLHLFPYKRTLMAKHPEWYDLSLQ
;
A
#
# COMPACT_ATOMS: atom_id res chain seq x y z
N MET A 1 6.80 -40.29 -71.94
CA MET A 1 6.37 -41.10 -70.77
C MET A 1 7.60 -41.22 -69.87
N GLY A 2 7.80 -40.56 -68.73
CA GLY A 2 7.07 -39.56 -67.96
C GLY A 2 8.09 -38.75 -67.12
N ASN A 3 7.61 -37.65 -66.53
CA ASN A 3 8.39 -36.61 -65.84
C ASN A 3 8.96 -37.01 -64.46
N PRO A 4 9.93 -36.22 -63.91
CA PRO A 4 10.66 -36.48 -62.67
C PRO A 4 9.94 -35.89 -61.44
N ILE A 5 10.14 -36.46 -60.23
CA ILE A 5 9.71 -35.85 -58.97
C ILE A 5 10.71 -36.16 -57.84
N ASP A 6 11.37 -35.10 -57.35
CA ASP A 6 12.09 -35.05 -56.06
C ASP A 6 11.11 -35.30 -54.90
N PRO A 7 11.47 -36.08 -53.86
CA PRO A 7 10.72 -36.05 -52.62
C PRO A 7 11.12 -34.81 -51.82
N THR A 8 10.37 -33.73 -52.01
CA THR A 8 10.35 -32.59 -51.09
C THR A 8 9.88 -33.07 -49.72
N ILE A 9 10.71 -32.89 -48.70
CA ILE A 9 10.38 -33.17 -47.30
C ILE A 9 9.22 -32.25 -46.92
N SER A 10 8.04 -32.85 -46.79
CA SER A 10 6.82 -32.17 -46.37
C SER A 10 6.94 -31.79 -44.89
N GLN A 11 6.90 -30.49 -44.62
CA GLN A 11 6.65 -29.98 -43.27
C GLN A 11 5.21 -30.33 -42.89
N PRO A 12 4.93 -30.78 -41.65
CA PRO A 12 3.55 -30.95 -41.21
C PRO A 12 2.90 -29.58 -41.11
N VAL A 13 1.81 -29.40 -41.86
CA VAL A 13 0.87 -28.29 -41.68
C VAL A 13 0.21 -28.50 -40.32
N ASP A 14 0.40 -27.54 -39.43
CA ASP A 14 -0.23 -27.48 -38.12
C ASP A 14 -1.52 -26.67 -38.24
N ASP A 15 -2.64 -27.37 -38.33
CA ASP A 15 -3.99 -26.81 -38.51
C ASP A 15 -4.52 -26.07 -37.26
N GLU A 16 -3.70 -25.85 -36.22
CA GLU A 16 -4.09 -25.06 -35.03
C GLU A 16 -3.96 -23.54 -35.21
N ALA A 17 -3.36 -23.06 -36.30
CA ALA A 17 -3.17 -21.63 -36.56
C ALA A 17 -4.41 -20.90 -37.12
N GLU A 18 -5.46 -21.61 -37.56
CA GLU A 18 -6.65 -21.01 -38.19
C GLU A 18 -7.89 -20.92 -37.29
N VAL A 19 -7.79 -21.25 -36.00
CA VAL A 19 -8.94 -21.14 -35.06
C VAL A 19 -8.91 -19.84 -34.23
N ALA A 20 -7.85 -19.04 -34.34
CA ALA A 20 -7.73 -17.77 -33.60
C ALA A 20 -8.54 -16.60 -34.20
N ASP A 21 -9.01 -16.71 -35.44
CA ASP A 21 -9.69 -15.61 -36.14
C ASP A 21 -11.22 -15.60 -36.00
N PHE A 22 -11.83 -16.57 -35.29
CA PHE A 22 -13.30 -16.71 -35.21
C PHE A 22 -13.87 -16.90 -33.81
N LEU A 23 -13.26 -16.33 -32.77
CA LEU A 23 -13.89 -16.24 -31.45
C LEU A 23 -14.29 -14.80 -31.11
N PRO A 24 -15.59 -14.49 -30.93
CA PRO A 24 -16.01 -13.20 -30.44
C PRO A 24 -15.43 -12.96 -29.03
N PRO A 25 -15.12 -11.70 -28.66
CA PRO A 25 -14.32 -11.36 -27.49
C PRO A 25 -14.95 -11.70 -26.12
N GLU A 26 -16.10 -12.36 -26.08
CA GLU A 26 -16.87 -12.59 -24.85
C GLU A 26 -16.61 -13.94 -24.16
N LEU A 27 -15.73 -14.79 -24.68
CA LEU A 27 -15.44 -16.11 -24.07
C LEU A 27 -13.95 -16.39 -23.86
N THR A 28 -13.21 -15.44 -23.28
CA THR A 28 -11.97 -15.78 -22.55
C THR A 28 -12.29 -15.97 -21.07
N LEU A 29 -12.84 -17.14 -20.74
CA LEU A 29 -13.07 -17.59 -19.36
C LEU A 29 -11.75 -18.06 -18.73
N GLU A 30 -10.90 -17.12 -18.29
CA GLU A 30 -9.95 -17.34 -17.18
C GLU A 30 -9.77 -16.02 -16.39
N GLY A 31 -10.62 -15.83 -15.38
CA GLY A 31 -10.30 -15.07 -14.16
C GLY A 31 -9.77 -13.64 -14.28
N ARG A 32 -10.13 -12.87 -15.31
CA ARG A 32 -9.76 -11.45 -15.36
C ARG A 32 -10.70 -10.65 -14.46
N ALA A 33 -10.18 -10.19 -13.32
CA ALA A 33 -10.86 -9.23 -12.47
C ALA A 33 -10.84 -7.85 -13.16
N THR A 34 -11.61 -7.72 -14.24
CA THR A 34 -11.79 -6.46 -14.97
C THR A 34 -12.48 -5.44 -14.08
N LEU A 35 -11.92 -4.24 -14.02
CA LEU A 35 -12.45 -3.08 -13.29
C LEU A 35 -13.68 -2.48 -14.01
N SER A 36 -14.39 -1.60 -13.31
CA SER A 36 -15.59 -0.85 -13.75
C SER A 36 -15.51 -0.28 -15.17
N LEU A 37 -16.65 -0.03 -15.82
CA LEU A 37 -16.75 0.58 -17.16
C LEU A 37 -15.99 1.91 -17.28
N ASP A 38 -15.85 2.64 -16.16
CA ASP A 38 -15.19 3.95 -16.04
C ASP A 38 -13.78 3.90 -15.43
N TRP A 39 -13.11 2.75 -15.48
CA TRP A 39 -11.82 2.50 -14.83
C TRP A 39 -10.71 3.52 -15.15
N ARG A 40 -10.79 4.23 -16.29
CA ARG A 40 -9.77 5.21 -16.71
C ARG A 40 -9.74 6.43 -15.81
N LEU A 41 -10.91 6.97 -15.45
CA LEU A 41 -11.00 8.14 -14.57
C LEU A 41 -10.62 7.73 -13.14
N GLU A 42 -11.15 6.59 -12.69
CA GLU A 42 -10.82 6.00 -11.39
C GLU A 42 -9.30 5.75 -11.25
N TYR A 43 -8.65 5.24 -12.30
CA TYR A 43 -7.20 5.06 -12.32
C TYR A 43 -6.44 6.38 -12.16
N LEU A 44 -6.85 7.45 -12.87
CA LEU A 44 -6.16 8.74 -12.79
C LEU A 44 -6.32 9.38 -11.40
N ASP A 45 -7.52 9.33 -10.83
CA ASP A 45 -7.79 9.85 -9.49
C ASP A 45 -6.97 9.08 -8.44
N GLN A 46 -6.97 7.74 -8.51
CA GLN A 46 -6.21 6.90 -7.60
C GLN A 46 -4.69 7.02 -7.77
N LEU A 47 -4.22 7.22 -9.01
CA LEU A 47 -2.81 7.46 -9.29
C LEU A 47 -2.34 8.78 -8.68
N HIS A 48 -3.15 9.83 -8.80
CA HIS A 48 -2.85 11.13 -8.21
C HIS A 48 -2.75 11.03 -6.67
N LEU A 49 -3.75 10.40 -6.03
CA LEU A 49 -3.73 10.15 -4.59
C LEU A 49 -2.50 9.33 -4.16
N THR A 50 -2.15 8.31 -4.93
CA THR A 50 -0.95 7.48 -4.67
C THR A 50 0.34 8.29 -4.73
N MET A 51 0.45 9.22 -5.69
CA MET A 51 1.64 10.06 -5.86
C MET A 51 1.80 11.10 -4.74
N GLU A 52 0.69 11.50 -4.11
CA GLU A 52 0.69 12.43 -2.97
C GLU A 52 0.81 11.72 -1.61
N ASP A 53 0.60 10.40 -1.56
CA ASP A 53 0.66 9.62 -0.33
C ASP A 53 2.10 9.60 0.25
N PRO A 54 2.30 10.03 1.51
CA PRO A 54 3.63 10.07 2.10
C PRO A 54 4.33 8.69 2.16
N ARG A 55 3.57 7.58 2.25
CA ARG A 55 4.12 6.21 2.24
C ARG A 55 4.72 5.87 0.88
N PHE A 56 4.14 6.40 -0.19
CA PHE A 56 4.72 6.34 -1.53
C PHE A 56 5.97 7.22 -1.61
N LEU A 57 5.92 8.44 -1.08
CA LEU A 57 7.04 9.39 -1.13
C LEU A 57 8.29 8.91 -0.36
N VAL A 58 8.13 8.10 0.69
CA VAL A 58 9.23 7.49 1.45
C VAL A 58 9.94 6.36 0.68
N LEU A 59 9.29 5.76 -0.34
CA LEU A 59 9.91 4.74 -1.17
C LEU A 59 11.13 5.30 -1.91
N SER A 60 12.13 4.45 -2.16
CA SER A 60 13.23 4.83 -3.05
C SER A 60 12.71 5.16 -4.46
N PRO A 61 13.35 6.09 -5.22
CA PRO A 61 12.89 6.43 -6.58
C PRO A 61 12.72 5.22 -7.50
N THR A 62 13.58 4.21 -7.37
CA THR A 62 13.49 2.96 -8.15
C THR A 62 12.29 2.09 -7.75
N ALA A 63 11.86 2.13 -6.49
CA ALA A 63 10.67 1.42 -6.03
C ALA A 63 9.40 2.16 -6.46
N GLN A 64 9.40 3.49 -6.38
CA GLN A 64 8.32 4.34 -6.90
C GLN A 64 8.09 4.10 -8.38
N LEU A 65 9.15 4.16 -9.19
CA LEU A 65 9.08 3.90 -10.64
C LEU A 65 8.50 2.52 -10.95
N LEU A 66 9.01 1.48 -10.27
CA LEU A 66 8.55 0.12 -10.49
C LEU A 66 7.08 -0.06 -10.10
N TYR A 67 6.66 0.53 -8.99
CA TYR A 67 5.28 0.45 -8.52
C TYR A 67 4.31 1.18 -9.46
N LEU A 68 4.62 2.43 -9.85
CA LEU A 68 3.81 3.18 -10.82
C LEU A 68 3.73 2.46 -12.18
N HIS A 69 4.82 1.84 -12.61
CA HIS A 69 4.85 1.04 -13.84
C HIS A 69 3.90 -0.18 -13.76
N LEU A 70 3.91 -0.89 -12.63
CA LEU A 70 3.01 -2.01 -12.38
C LEU A 70 1.54 -1.54 -12.33
N LEU A 71 1.24 -0.44 -11.63
CA LEU A 71 -0.11 0.16 -11.59
C LEU A 71 -0.61 0.56 -12.98
N ARG A 72 0.26 1.10 -13.84
CA ARG A 72 -0.08 1.42 -15.23
C ARG A 72 -0.40 0.17 -16.05
N LYS A 73 0.30 -0.95 -15.82
CA LYS A 73 0.10 -2.22 -16.53
C LYS A 73 -1.11 -2.99 -16.04
N THR A 74 -1.56 -2.77 -14.80
CA THR A 74 -2.77 -3.36 -14.24
C THR A 74 -3.94 -2.38 -14.36
N HIS A 75 -4.10 -1.50 -13.37
CA HIS A 75 -5.25 -0.61 -13.25
C HIS A 75 -5.35 0.37 -14.42
N GLY A 76 -4.21 0.78 -14.99
CA GLY A 76 -4.15 1.58 -16.21
C GLY A 76 -4.56 0.83 -17.51
N GLN A 77 -4.92 -0.44 -17.41
CA GLN A 77 -5.53 -1.26 -18.47
C GLN A 77 -6.90 -1.83 -18.07
N GLY A 78 -7.43 -1.43 -16.90
CA GLY A 78 -8.67 -2.00 -16.36
C GLY A 78 -8.51 -3.39 -15.74
N GLU A 79 -7.28 -3.83 -15.48
CA GLU A 79 -6.96 -5.15 -14.91
C GLU A 79 -6.40 -4.99 -13.47
N ARG A 80 -6.45 -6.04 -12.66
CA ARG A 80 -5.80 -6.04 -11.33
C ARG A 80 -4.49 -6.82 -11.28
N GLU A 81 -4.30 -7.70 -12.26
CA GLU A 81 -3.18 -8.62 -12.32
C GLU A 81 -2.35 -8.41 -13.58
N VAL A 82 -1.05 -8.66 -13.48
CA VAL A 82 -0.13 -8.60 -14.62
C VAL A 82 0.76 -9.83 -14.61
N ARG A 83 0.85 -10.50 -15.76
CA ARG A 83 1.81 -11.58 -16.01
C ARG A 83 3.05 -11.00 -16.66
N ILE A 84 4.16 -10.95 -15.93
CA ILE A 84 5.42 -10.38 -16.42
C ILE A 84 6.63 -11.02 -15.74
N SER A 85 7.71 -11.25 -16.49
CA SER A 85 8.97 -11.74 -15.93
C SER A 85 9.82 -10.59 -15.38
N ILE A 86 10.83 -10.90 -14.56
CA ILE A 86 11.81 -9.90 -14.11
C ILE A 86 12.54 -9.29 -15.32
N ASP A 87 12.89 -10.09 -16.32
CA ASP A 87 13.56 -9.60 -17.54
C ASP A 87 12.65 -8.65 -18.34
N GLY A 88 11.34 -8.93 -18.38
CA GLY A 88 10.34 -8.02 -18.95
C GLY A 88 10.31 -6.68 -18.21
N LEU A 89 10.26 -6.72 -16.88
CA LEU A 89 10.31 -5.51 -16.05
C LEU A 89 11.62 -4.73 -16.23
N VAL A 90 12.76 -5.41 -16.34
CA VAL A 90 14.07 -4.78 -16.63
C VAL A 90 14.04 -4.09 -17.99
N SER A 91 13.52 -4.76 -19.02
CA SER A 91 13.44 -4.19 -20.37
C SER A 91 12.55 -2.94 -20.42
N GLU A 92 11.43 -2.95 -19.70
CA GLU A 92 10.46 -1.86 -19.72
C GLU A 92 10.87 -0.68 -18.82
N THR A 93 11.36 -0.95 -17.61
CA THR A 93 11.73 0.09 -16.63
C THR A 93 13.18 0.59 -16.77
N LYS A 94 14.01 -0.12 -17.54
CA LYS A 94 15.47 0.11 -17.66
C LYS A 94 16.24 0.01 -16.34
N LEU A 95 15.62 -0.54 -15.30
CA LEU A 95 16.28 -0.80 -14.02
C LEU A 95 17.15 -2.05 -14.12
N ALA A 96 18.26 -2.08 -13.39
CA ALA A 96 19.10 -3.27 -13.31
C ALA A 96 18.33 -4.45 -12.69
N TRP A 97 18.62 -5.67 -13.15
CA TRP A 97 17.92 -6.89 -12.73
C TRP A 97 17.89 -7.09 -11.20
N MET A 98 19.02 -6.89 -10.53
CA MET A 98 19.13 -6.95 -9.07
C MET A 98 18.24 -5.91 -8.39
N THR A 99 18.13 -4.72 -8.96
CA THR A 99 17.27 -3.64 -8.46
C THR A 99 15.80 -4.03 -8.58
N VAL A 100 15.36 -4.50 -9.74
CA VAL A 100 13.97 -4.96 -9.94
C VAL A 100 13.62 -6.05 -8.94
N ARG A 101 14.46 -7.07 -8.78
CA ARG A 101 14.25 -8.16 -7.81
C ARG A 101 14.17 -7.64 -6.37
N LYS A 102 15.06 -6.73 -5.98
CA LYS A 102 15.06 -6.13 -4.64
C LYS A 102 13.79 -5.33 -4.40
N GLN A 103 13.40 -4.47 -5.33
CA GLN A 103 12.23 -3.62 -5.16
C GLN A 103 10.91 -4.39 -5.23
N LEU A 104 10.78 -5.42 -6.09
CA LEU A 104 9.63 -6.34 -6.04
C LEU A 104 9.48 -6.97 -4.67
N LYS A 105 10.59 -7.40 -4.04
CA LYS A 105 10.56 -7.93 -2.68
C LYS A 105 10.09 -6.88 -1.66
N THR A 106 10.60 -5.64 -1.76
CA THR A 106 10.18 -4.53 -0.89
C THR A 106 8.68 -4.25 -1.03
N LEU A 107 8.19 -4.12 -2.27
CA LEU A 107 6.77 -3.88 -2.54
C LEU A 107 5.89 -5.03 -2.06
N GLY A 108 6.38 -6.27 -2.11
CA GLY A 108 5.70 -7.42 -1.53
C GLY A 108 5.65 -7.43 -0.01
N ILE A 109 6.74 -7.03 0.67
CA ILE A 109 6.75 -6.88 2.13
C ILE A 109 5.74 -5.80 2.57
N MET A 110 5.59 -4.74 1.78
CA MET A 110 4.63 -3.67 2.03
C MET A 110 3.19 -4.01 1.64
N GLY A 111 2.94 -5.22 1.10
CA GLY A 111 1.62 -5.66 0.66
C GLY A 111 1.10 -4.99 -0.61
N LEU A 112 1.92 -4.20 -1.30
CA LEU A 112 1.53 -3.49 -2.53
C LEU A 112 1.53 -4.40 -3.77
N VAL A 113 2.29 -5.49 -3.72
CA VAL A 113 2.35 -6.49 -4.79
C VAL A 113 2.34 -7.89 -4.18
N THR A 114 1.41 -8.73 -4.61
CA THR A 114 1.36 -10.14 -4.19
C THR A 114 1.47 -11.05 -5.41
N THR A 115 2.23 -12.14 -5.29
CA THR A 115 2.32 -13.15 -6.36
C THR A 115 1.08 -14.05 -6.29
N SER A 116 0.14 -13.89 -7.22
CA SER A 116 -1.05 -14.75 -7.29
C SER A 116 -0.75 -16.11 -7.93
N GLN A 117 0.15 -16.14 -8.92
CA GLN A 117 0.67 -17.39 -9.50
C GLN A 117 2.21 -17.36 -9.57
N PRO A 118 2.91 -18.34 -8.96
CA PRO A 118 4.36 -18.41 -9.04
C PRO A 118 4.83 -18.80 -10.45
N ALA A 119 6.06 -18.43 -10.78
CA ALA A 119 6.68 -18.79 -12.04
C ALA A 119 6.75 -20.33 -12.21
N ARG A 120 6.42 -20.82 -13.41
CA ARG A 120 6.64 -22.22 -13.84
C ARG A 120 7.59 -22.22 -15.03
N GLN A 121 8.18 -23.37 -15.38
CA GLN A 121 9.29 -23.51 -16.34
C GLN A 121 9.19 -22.67 -17.63
N ARG A 122 7.99 -22.39 -18.14
CA ARG A 122 7.75 -21.54 -19.33
C ARG A 122 6.70 -20.44 -19.13
N ILE A 123 6.24 -20.25 -17.89
CA ILE A 123 5.14 -19.33 -17.58
C ILE A 123 5.67 -18.29 -16.58
N ALA A 124 5.66 -17.03 -17.02
CA ALA A 124 6.01 -15.91 -16.16
C ALA A 124 5.07 -15.83 -14.94
N PRO A 125 5.57 -15.34 -13.78
CA PRO A 125 4.73 -15.16 -12.61
C PRO A 125 3.61 -14.16 -12.88
N MET A 126 2.51 -14.33 -12.16
CA MET A 126 1.39 -13.40 -12.15
C MET A 126 1.43 -12.61 -10.84
N TYR A 127 1.42 -11.29 -10.98
CA TYR A 127 1.44 -10.35 -9.87
C TYR A 127 0.08 -9.66 -9.78
N LEU A 128 -0.52 -9.70 -8.60
CA LEU A 128 -1.66 -8.88 -8.22
C LEU A 128 -1.13 -7.59 -7.58
N VAL A 129 -1.54 -6.44 -8.13
CA VAL A 129 -1.04 -5.13 -7.72
C VAL A 129 -2.15 -4.39 -6.97
N HIS A 130 -1.87 -4.04 -5.72
CA HIS A 130 -2.81 -3.37 -4.83
C HIS A 130 -2.58 -1.87 -4.83
N TRP A 131 -3.66 -1.10 -4.76
CA TRP A 131 -3.56 0.31 -4.39
C TRP A 131 -3.06 0.44 -2.96
N LEU A 132 -2.45 1.57 -2.63
CA LEU A 132 -2.21 1.91 -1.24
C LEU A 132 -3.58 1.91 -0.53
N PRO A 133 -3.73 1.15 0.58
CA PRO A 133 -4.98 1.15 1.31
C PRO A 133 -5.25 2.57 1.75
N HIS A 134 -6.44 3.09 1.43
CA HIS A 134 -6.86 4.39 1.95
C HIS A 134 -6.85 4.24 3.45
N LEU A 135 -5.95 4.96 4.11
CA LEU A 135 -6.02 5.08 5.55
C LEU A 135 -7.34 5.81 5.77
N GLU A 136 -8.32 5.11 6.34
CA GLU A 136 -9.41 5.79 7.00
C GLU A 136 -8.75 6.85 7.87
N LYS A 137 -9.03 8.14 7.59
CA LYS A 137 -8.51 9.23 8.40
C LYS A 137 -8.86 8.88 9.83
N GLN A 138 -7.86 8.52 10.65
CA GLN A 138 -8.09 8.49 12.09
C GLN A 138 -8.51 9.90 12.45
N THR A 139 -9.77 10.05 12.83
CA THR A 139 -10.38 11.31 13.22
C THR A 139 -9.70 11.93 14.44
N ASP A 140 -8.71 11.26 15.05
CA ASP A 140 -8.27 11.55 16.41
C ASP A 140 -6.90 12.24 16.55
N LEU A 141 -6.03 12.29 15.52
CA LEU A 141 -4.68 12.85 15.74
C LEU A 141 -4.68 14.37 15.89
N LYS A 142 -5.45 15.08 15.05
CA LYS A 142 -5.62 16.54 15.17
C LYS A 142 -6.27 16.90 16.49
N ASP A 143 -7.22 16.08 16.92
CA ASP A 143 -7.92 16.21 18.19
C ASP A 143 -6.95 16.06 19.37
N ILE A 144 -6.08 15.05 19.38
CA ILE A 144 -5.11 14.84 20.48
C ILE A 144 -4.19 16.05 20.65
N VAL A 145 -3.62 16.59 19.56
CA VAL A 145 -2.70 17.73 19.64
C VAL A 145 -3.43 18.99 20.11
N THR A 146 -4.64 19.21 19.58
CA THR A 146 -5.45 20.38 19.92
C THR A 146 -5.92 20.33 21.38
N ARG A 147 -6.31 19.15 21.88
CA ARG A 147 -6.72 18.92 23.27
C ARG A 147 -5.52 19.04 24.22
N TYR A 148 -4.34 18.59 23.81
CA TYR A 148 -3.12 18.80 24.61
C TYR A 148 -2.80 20.29 24.80
N ASP A 149 -3.00 21.10 23.76
CA ASP A 149 -2.77 22.55 23.85
C ASP A 149 -3.84 23.29 24.68
N GLN A 150 -4.94 22.62 25.03
CA GLN A 150 -6.01 23.13 25.90
C GLN A 150 -5.81 22.79 27.39
N LEU A 151 -4.78 22.00 27.73
CA LEU A 151 -4.51 21.59 29.12
C LEU A 151 -4.18 22.78 30.02
N ASP A 152 -4.74 22.78 31.22
CA ASP A 152 -4.52 23.83 32.21
C ASP A 152 -3.29 23.57 33.11
N GLU A 153 -3.00 24.49 34.03
CA GLU A 153 -1.85 24.36 34.95
C GLU A 153 -1.97 23.15 35.89
N GLU A 154 -3.20 22.73 36.24
CA GLU A 154 -3.45 21.56 37.08
C GLU A 154 -3.15 20.27 36.32
N ASP A 155 -3.56 20.18 35.06
CA ASP A 155 -3.28 19.05 34.19
C ASP A 155 -1.77 18.89 33.93
N LEU A 156 -1.07 20.01 33.74
CA LEU A 156 0.39 20.04 33.60
C LEU A 156 1.10 19.65 34.90
N ALA A 157 0.56 20.01 36.06
CA ALA A 157 1.08 19.58 37.35
C ALA A 157 0.90 18.08 37.56
N GLU A 158 -0.25 17.53 37.17
CA GLU A 158 -0.51 16.09 37.21
C GLU A 158 0.40 15.33 36.25
N LEU A 159 0.66 15.85 35.05
CA LEU A 159 1.66 15.28 34.14
C LEU A 159 3.06 15.22 34.77
N LYS A 160 3.48 16.27 35.48
CA LYS A 160 4.76 16.27 36.21
C LYS A 160 4.80 15.21 37.31
N ARG A 161 3.65 14.88 37.91
CA ARG A 161 3.51 13.80 38.91
C ARG A 161 3.55 12.41 38.27
N LEU A 162 2.93 12.24 37.09
CA LEU A 162 2.80 10.95 36.40
C LEU A 162 4.03 10.58 35.56
N ALA A 163 4.69 11.56 34.92
CA ALA A 163 5.81 11.32 34.01
C ALA A 163 7.00 10.54 34.62
N PRO A 164 7.35 10.72 35.91
CA PRO A 164 8.39 9.92 36.58
C PRO A 164 7.97 8.48 36.89
N LEU A 165 6.67 8.18 36.91
CA LEU A 165 6.16 6.83 37.17
C LEU A 165 6.27 5.91 35.93
N LEU A 166 6.48 6.49 34.76
CA LEU A 166 6.71 5.75 33.53
C LEU A 166 8.16 5.26 33.51
N SER A 167 8.36 3.93 33.49
CA SER A 167 9.72 3.38 33.35
C SER A 167 10.30 3.74 31.99
N SER A 168 11.64 3.77 31.89
CA SER A 168 12.32 4.01 30.61
C SER A 168 11.88 3.01 29.53
N SER A 169 11.72 1.73 29.89
CA SER A 169 11.27 0.68 28.98
C SER A 169 9.83 0.88 28.49
N GLN A 170 8.92 1.33 29.36
CA GLN A 170 7.55 1.65 28.97
C GLN A 170 7.51 2.86 28.03
N ARG A 171 8.31 3.88 28.32
CA ARG A 171 8.44 5.05 27.45
C ARG A 171 8.95 4.69 26.08
N GLU A 172 10.03 3.92 25.99
CA GLU A 172 10.61 3.45 24.72
C GLU A 172 9.59 2.65 23.92
N THR A 173 8.87 1.73 24.57
CA THR A 173 7.81 0.94 23.92
C THR A 173 6.71 1.84 23.35
N MET A 174 6.25 2.85 24.11
CA MET A 174 5.23 3.80 23.64
C MET A 174 5.75 4.66 22.48
N VAL A 175 7.01 5.10 22.53
CA VAL A 175 7.66 5.86 21.45
C VAL A 175 7.69 5.03 20.18
N GLU A 176 8.14 3.77 20.27
CA GLU A 176 8.18 2.84 19.13
C GLU A 176 6.79 2.59 18.54
N GLU A 177 5.79 2.35 19.38
CA GLU A 177 4.40 2.15 18.95
C GLU A 177 3.85 3.39 18.22
N ILE A 178 4.05 4.59 18.77
CA ILE A 178 3.61 5.85 18.16
C ILE A 178 4.31 6.08 16.83
N HIS A 179 5.63 5.87 16.77
CA HIS A 179 6.38 5.98 15.52
C HIS A 179 5.92 4.96 14.48
N LEU A 180 5.65 3.73 14.89
CA LEU A 180 5.18 2.67 13.99
C LEU A 180 3.82 3.04 13.39
N ASN A 181 2.86 3.45 14.22
CA ASN A 181 1.52 3.82 13.79
C ASN A 181 1.56 5.05 12.87
N LEU A 182 2.26 6.12 13.28
CA LEU A 182 2.34 7.33 12.48
C LEU A 182 3.09 7.12 11.15
N ARG A 183 4.12 6.27 11.12
CA ARG A 183 4.79 5.89 9.86
C ARG A 183 3.91 5.00 8.99
N ALA A 184 3.13 4.11 9.58
CA ALA A 184 2.12 3.34 8.85
C ALA A 184 1.07 4.27 8.22
N ASP A 185 0.89 5.47 8.79
CA ASP A 185 0.08 6.56 8.25
C ASP A 185 0.83 7.50 7.30
N GLY A 186 2.12 7.23 7.03
CA GLY A 186 2.98 8.07 6.20
C GLY A 186 3.50 9.34 6.90
N LEU A 187 3.17 9.55 8.17
CA LEU A 187 3.65 10.69 8.95
C LEU A 187 5.03 10.38 9.54
N LEU A 188 5.92 11.38 9.49
CA LEU A 188 7.20 11.37 10.21
C LEU A 188 7.05 12.25 11.45
N PRO A 189 6.75 11.68 12.63
CA PRO A 189 6.45 12.49 13.80
C PRO A 189 7.70 13.13 14.38
N SER A 190 7.59 14.41 14.76
CA SER A 190 8.60 15.11 15.54
C SER A 190 8.65 14.58 16.97
N THR A 191 9.78 14.73 17.64
CA THR A 191 9.93 14.38 19.07
C THR A 191 8.93 15.12 19.96
N GLU A 192 8.60 16.36 19.61
CA GLU A 192 7.57 17.14 20.30
C GLU A 192 6.18 16.48 20.17
N LEU A 193 5.78 16.10 18.95
CA LEU A 193 4.49 15.44 18.70
C LEU A 193 4.38 14.13 19.48
N VAL A 194 5.43 13.31 19.45
CA VAL A 194 5.46 12.05 20.22
C VAL A 194 5.32 12.34 21.72
N THR A 195 5.97 13.38 22.22
CA THR A 195 5.87 13.79 23.63
C THR A 195 4.43 14.20 23.98
N LYS A 196 3.77 15.02 23.15
CA LYS A 196 2.36 15.42 23.36
C LYS A 196 1.44 14.21 23.42
N ILE A 197 1.60 13.26 22.49
CA ILE A 197 0.78 12.03 22.44
C ILE A 197 1.01 11.18 23.70
N ILE A 198 2.26 11.00 24.13
CA ILE A 198 2.58 10.23 25.35
C ILE A 198 1.95 10.92 26.57
N SER A 199 2.12 12.23 26.72
CA SER A 199 1.53 12.99 27.82
C SER A 199 0.01 12.91 27.82
N TYR A 200 -0.64 13.07 26.66
CA TYR A 200 -2.08 12.92 26.55
C TYR A 200 -2.55 11.51 26.96
N ARG A 201 -1.87 10.45 26.48
CA ARG A 201 -2.15 9.06 26.87
C ARG A 201 -1.98 8.84 28.38
N LEU A 202 -0.97 9.45 29.01
CA LEU A 202 -0.72 9.35 30.45
C LEU A 202 -1.85 9.95 31.28
N LEU A 203 -2.34 11.14 30.93
CA LEU A 203 -3.46 11.77 31.65
C LEU A 203 -4.77 10.98 31.51
N HIS A 204 -4.92 10.26 30.40
CA HIS A 204 -6.05 9.39 30.13
C HIS A 204 -5.98 8.04 30.85
N LEU A 205 -4.91 7.77 31.60
CA LEU A 205 -4.86 6.65 32.53
C LEU A 205 -5.72 6.94 33.77
N PHE A 206 -6.31 5.88 34.33
CA PHE A 206 -7.02 6.00 35.61
C PHE A 206 -6.01 6.38 36.72
N PRO A 207 -6.38 7.27 37.67
CA PRO A 207 -7.73 7.81 37.92
C PRO A 207 -8.03 9.19 37.29
N TYR A 208 -7.03 9.90 36.75
CA TYR A 208 -7.18 11.31 36.34
C TYR A 208 -8.10 11.51 35.14
N LYS A 209 -8.29 10.47 34.31
CA LYS A 209 -9.28 10.45 33.23
C LYS A 209 -10.66 10.95 33.67
N ARG A 210 -11.12 10.65 34.89
CA ARG A 210 -12.43 11.12 35.41
C ARG A 210 -12.48 12.64 35.54
N THR A 211 -11.38 13.24 35.99
CA THR A 211 -11.25 14.70 36.11
C THR A 211 -11.26 15.34 34.73
N LEU A 212 -10.50 14.79 33.78
CA LEU A 212 -10.52 15.26 32.39
C LEU A 212 -11.91 15.14 31.74
N MET A 213 -12.62 14.04 31.97
CA MET A 213 -14.00 13.87 31.47
C MET A 213 -14.98 14.89 32.05
N ALA A 214 -14.78 15.34 33.29
CA ALA A 214 -15.59 16.37 33.90
C ALA A 214 -15.22 17.79 33.40
N LYS A 215 -13.93 18.05 33.17
CA LYS A 215 -13.42 19.33 32.65
C LYS A 215 -13.75 19.54 31.17
N HIS A 216 -13.64 18.49 30.37
CA HIS A 216 -13.79 18.52 28.91
C HIS A 216 -14.77 17.46 28.41
N PRO A 217 -16.07 17.57 28.74
CA PRO A 217 -17.08 16.60 28.32
C PRO A 217 -17.18 16.44 26.79
N GLU A 218 -16.87 17.50 26.03
CA GLU A 218 -16.85 17.52 24.56
C GLU A 218 -15.76 16.63 23.94
N TRP A 219 -14.74 16.22 24.70
CA TRP A 219 -13.70 15.31 24.20
C TRP A 219 -14.13 13.85 24.17
N TYR A 220 -15.22 13.50 24.88
CA TYR A 220 -15.59 12.12 25.19
C TYR A 220 -16.98 11.72 24.67
N ASP A 221 -17.61 12.52 23.81
CA ASP A 221 -18.95 12.26 23.24
C ASP A 221 -19.97 11.78 24.29
N LEU A 222 -19.95 12.38 25.48
CA LEU A 222 -20.82 12.00 26.61
C LEU A 222 -22.29 12.42 26.41
N SER A 223 -22.65 13.02 25.28
CA SER A 223 -24.00 13.49 24.95
C SER A 223 -24.91 12.42 24.32
N LEU A 224 -24.45 11.17 24.22
CA LEU A 224 -25.21 10.04 23.66
C LEU A 224 -25.55 8.93 24.69
N GLN A 225 -25.51 9.22 26.00
CA GLN A 225 -25.96 8.29 27.05
C GLN A 225 -27.02 8.91 27.97
#